data_AF-A0AAD8YC56-F1
#
_entry.id   AF-A0AAD8YC56-F1
#
_cell.length_a   1.000
_cell.length_b   1.000
_cell.length_c   1.000
_cell.angle_alpha   90.00
_cell.angle_beta   90.00
_cell.angle_gamma   90.00
#
_symmetry.space_group_name_H-M   'P 1'
#
loop_
_entity.id
_entity.type
_entity.pdbx_description
1 polymer ?
#
loop_
_entity_poly.entity_id
_entity_poly.type
_entity_poly.pdbx_seq_one_letter_code
_entity_poly.pdbx_strand_id
1 'polypeptide(L)'
;MTEATATAMKCAPSKNLNVGFPHFATGKEMYDYLREITKPGGEFVVRNFVGVIEDFSVASCTVETELFPLGALEYYTKKNMGWDYTAEEKEKWQMNVRGGAQGDYRDGMQKKIANVIDCLRTEPLSKRAVIPIPFSTEGSEMADWTDQGQNKCCRELHLYLEDGKLKCTGLVRMQNANIMTKNIHFFATLVNHVAKELGVEVGEYTHWITNLCHDRTATSC
;
A
#
# COMPACT_ATOMS: atom_id res chain seq x y z
N MET A 1 -14.32 8.58 37.63
CA MET A 1 -13.74 7.88 36.46
C MET A 1 -12.38 8.51 36.23
N THR A 2 -11.30 7.79 36.52
CA THR A 2 -9.93 8.25 36.29
C THR A 2 -9.63 8.14 34.81
N GLU A 3 -9.40 9.25 34.13
CA GLU A 3 -8.81 9.27 32.80
C GLU A 3 -7.46 8.53 32.88
N ALA A 4 -7.39 7.37 32.23
CA ALA A 4 -6.11 6.72 31.99
C ALA A 4 -5.32 7.67 31.09
N THR A 5 -4.27 8.29 31.62
CA THR A 5 -3.30 9.03 30.84
C THR A 5 -2.67 8.06 29.85
N ALA A 6 -3.05 8.18 28.57
CA ALA A 6 -2.48 7.40 27.49
C ALA A 6 -0.95 7.56 27.53
N THR A 7 -0.25 6.49 27.90
CA THR A 7 1.21 6.50 27.93
C THR A 7 1.68 6.65 26.49
N ALA A 8 2.45 7.70 26.21
CA ALA A 8 2.95 7.97 24.86
C ALA A 8 3.66 6.73 24.29
N MET A 9 3.31 6.34 23.06
CA MET A 9 3.89 5.16 22.43
C MET A 9 5.40 5.32 22.25
N LYS A 10 6.16 4.34 22.74
CA LYS A 10 7.61 4.33 22.63
C LYS A 10 8.02 4.13 21.16
N CYS A 11 8.83 5.03 20.63
CA CYS A 11 9.38 4.91 19.28
C CYS A 11 10.87 4.54 19.31
N ALA A 12 11.34 3.87 18.25
CA ALA A 12 12.74 3.53 18.15
C ALA A 12 13.57 4.80 17.87
N PRO A 13 14.73 4.99 18.50
CA PRO A 13 15.74 5.88 17.93
C PRO A 13 16.20 5.23 16.62
N SER A 14 16.11 5.97 15.52
CA SER A 14 16.46 5.42 14.21
C SER A 14 17.29 6.41 13.40
N LYS A 15 17.91 5.88 12.34
CA LYS A 15 18.54 6.65 11.29
C LYS A 15 17.97 6.16 9.97
N ASN A 16 16.90 6.82 9.53
CA ASN A 16 16.27 6.50 8.28
C ASN A 16 17.17 6.94 7.11
N LEU A 17 17.56 5.98 6.27
CA LEU A 17 18.47 6.20 5.13
C LEU A 17 17.75 6.60 3.84
N ASN A 18 16.44 6.89 3.94
CA ASN A 18 15.62 7.37 2.85
C ASN A 18 16.12 8.66 2.20
N VAL A 19 17.03 9.40 2.84
CA VAL A 19 17.71 10.58 2.27
C VAL A 19 18.38 10.33 0.92
N GLY A 20 18.69 9.07 0.59
CA GLY A 20 19.28 8.70 -0.71
C GLY A 20 18.25 8.46 -1.83
N PHE A 21 16.96 8.42 -1.52
CA PHE A 21 15.89 8.20 -2.50
C PHE A 21 15.20 9.52 -2.89
N PRO A 22 14.53 9.59 -4.06
CA PRO A 22 13.64 10.70 -4.38
C PRO A 22 12.51 10.85 -3.36
N HIS A 23 12.29 12.07 -2.90
CA HIS A 23 11.18 12.45 -2.02
C HIS A 23 10.11 13.19 -2.81
N PHE A 24 8.87 12.91 -2.50
CA PHE A 24 7.68 13.50 -3.09
C PHE A 24 6.80 14.02 -1.96
N ALA A 25 6.31 15.25 -2.08
CA ALA A 25 5.49 15.83 -1.02
C ALA A 25 4.18 15.05 -0.85
N THR A 26 3.62 14.54 -1.96
CA THR A 26 2.32 13.85 -1.99
C THR A 26 2.34 12.62 -2.89
N GLY A 27 1.31 11.78 -2.76
CA GLY A 27 1.10 10.65 -3.68
C GLY A 27 0.87 11.08 -5.13
N LYS A 28 0.31 12.29 -5.35
CA LYS A 28 0.13 12.88 -6.68
C LYS A 28 1.46 13.17 -7.37
N GLU A 29 2.43 13.75 -6.65
CA GLU A 29 3.75 14.05 -7.21
C GLU A 29 4.50 12.77 -7.59
N MET A 30 4.48 11.76 -6.72
CA MET A 30 5.07 10.46 -7.05
C MET A 30 4.37 9.84 -8.27
N TYR A 31 3.03 9.88 -8.33
CA TYR A 31 2.28 9.37 -9.47
C TYR A 31 2.68 10.06 -10.78
N ASP A 32 2.73 11.39 -10.81
CA ASP A 32 3.11 12.15 -12.01
C ASP A 32 4.54 11.80 -12.45
N TYR A 33 5.47 11.68 -11.49
CA TYR A 33 6.85 11.27 -11.77
C TYR A 33 6.92 9.86 -12.37
N LEU A 34 6.21 8.88 -11.78
CA LEU A 34 6.19 7.51 -12.30
C LEU A 34 5.58 7.44 -13.69
N ARG A 35 4.55 8.25 -14.00
CA ARG A 35 3.98 8.35 -15.34
C ARG A 35 4.97 8.90 -16.36
N GLU A 36 5.77 9.91 -15.99
CA GLU A 36 6.76 10.50 -16.91
C GLU A 36 7.94 9.55 -17.16
N ILE A 37 8.53 8.93 -16.13
CA ILE A 37 9.68 8.03 -16.34
C ILE A 37 9.30 6.74 -17.06
N THR A 38 8.02 6.36 -17.08
CA THR A 38 7.51 5.18 -17.80
C THR A 38 6.87 5.51 -19.14
N LYS A 39 6.80 6.79 -19.53
CA LYS A 39 6.15 7.29 -20.73
C LYS A 39 6.46 6.57 -22.05
N PRO A 40 7.65 5.96 -22.26
CA PRO A 40 7.87 5.16 -23.47
C PRO A 40 6.83 4.03 -23.69
N GLY A 41 6.22 3.50 -22.62
CA GLY A 41 5.15 2.51 -22.72
C GLY A 41 5.58 1.15 -23.29
N GLY A 42 4.59 0.30 -23.62
CA GLY A 42 4.83 -1.04 -24.15
C GLY A 42 5.67 -1.90 -23.18
N GLU A 43 6.69 -2.57 -23.70
CA GLU A 43 7.60 -3.43 -22.91
C GLU A 43 8.68 -2.67 -22.13
N PHE A 44 8.69 -1.33 -22.16
CA PHE A 44 9.63 -0.55 -21.38
C PHE A 44 9.36 -0.71 -19.88
N VAL A 45 10.39 -1.08 -19.13
CA VAL A 45 10.30 -1.30 -17.68
C VAL A 45 11.40 -0.54 -16.96
N VAL A 46 11.01 0.27 -15.98
CA VAL A 46 11.95 0.80 -14.98
C VAL A 46 12.14 -0.26 -13.89
N ARG A 47 13.39 -0.59 -13.56
CA ARG A 47 13.74 -1.59 -12.56
C ARG A 47 14.14 -0.94 -11.24
N ASN A 48 13.71 -1.53 -10.13
CA ASN A 48 14.15 -1.20 -8.77
C ASN A 48 13.96 0.29 -8.39
N PHE A 49 12.80 0.86 -8.74
CA PHE A 49 12.46 2.20 -8.29
C PHE A 49 12.19 2.21 -6.77
N VAL A 50 12.72 3.21 -6.07
CA VAL A 50 12.39 3.52 -4.68
C VAL A 50 12.05 4.98 -4.60
N GLY A 51 10.98 5.34 -3.90
CA GLY A 51 10.64 6.73 -3.64
C GLY A 51 9.89 6.88 -2.32
N VAL A 52 9.91 8.08 -1.77
CA VAL A 52 9.33 8.40 -0.45
C VAL A 52 8.21 9.41 -0.63
N ILE A 53 7.04 9.13 -0.05
CA ILE A 53 5.93 10.10 0.08
C ILE A 53 5.99 10.68 1.48
N GLU A 54 6.18 11.99 1.60
CA GLU A 54 6.30 12.68 2.88
C GLU A 54 4.96 12.81 3.60
N ASP A 55 3.95 13.37 2.91
CA ASP A 55 2.57 13.40 3.40
C ASP A 55 1.79 12.17 2.88
N PHE A 56 1.80 11.11 3.69
CA PHE A 56 1.07 9.89 3.40
C PHE A 56 -0.36 9.86 3.99
N SER A 57 -0.97 11.03 4.20
CA SER A 57 -2.38 11.11 4.55
C SER A 57 -3.27 10.59 3.41
N VAL A 58 -4.49 10.16 3.76
CA VAL A 58 -5.47 9.67 2.76
C VAL A 58 -5.75 10.75 1.73
N ALA A 59 -5.93 12.00 2.15
CA ALA A 59 -6.19 13.12 1.24
C ALA A 59 -5.06 13.33 0.23
N SER A 60 -3.80 13.33 0.69
CA SER A 60 -2.62 13.50 -0.18
C SER A 60 -2.32 12.30 -1.07
N CYS A 61 -2.93 11.15 -0.78
CA CYS A 61 -2.86 9.93 -1.60
C CYS A 61 -4.13 9.67 -2.43
N THR A 62 -5.15 10.53 -2.35
CA THR A 62 -6.33 10.49 -3.22
C THR A 62 -6.01 11.16 -4.55
N VAL A 63 -5.64 10.34 -5.54
CA VAL A 63 -5.29 10.80 -6.89
C VAL A 63 -6.33 10.30 -7.88
N GLU A 64 -7.25 11.18 -8.26
CA GLU A 64 -8.29 10.85 -9.23
C GLU A 64 -7.76 10.85 -10.66
N THR A 65 -8.22 9.89 -11.45
CA THR A 65 -7.94 9.76 -12.88
C THR A 65 -9.20 9.30 -13.59
N GLU A 66 -9.25 9.35 -14.92
CA GLU A 66 -10.38 8.77 -15.67
C GLU A 66 -10.57 7.28 -15.33
N LEU A 67 -9.47 6.55 -15.17
CA LEU A 67 -9.53 5.14 -14.80
C LEU A 67 -9.96 4.94 -13.34
N PHE A 68 -9.57 5.84 -12.44
CA PHE A 68 -9.85 5.78 -11.01
C PHE A 68 -10.46 7.10 -10.50
N PRO A 69 -11.74 7.36 -10.77
CA PRO A 69 -12.48 8.40 -10.07
C PRO A 69 -12.63 8.01 -8.58
N LEU A 70 -12.94 8.98 -7.71
CA LEU A 70 -13.01 8.78 -6.26
C LEU A 70 -13.82 7.54 -5.85
N GLY A 71 -15.02 7.36 -6.41
CA GLY A 71 -15.87 6.20 -6.07
C GLY A 71 -15.24 4.85 -6.43
N ALA A 72 -14.39 4.79 -7.46
CA ALA A 72 -13.62 3.59 -7.76
C ALA A 72 -12.51 3.36 -6.73
N LEU A 73 -11.77 4.41 -6.35
CA LEU A 73 -10.74 4.32 -5.31
C LEU A 73 -11.32 3.81 -3.99
N GLU A 74 -12.44 4.39 -3.55
CA GLU A 74 -13.16 4.00 -2.35
C GLU A 74 -13.64 2.55 -2.42
N TYR A 75 -14.25 2.13 -3.53
CA TYR A 75 -14.69 0.75 -3.73
C TYR A 75 -13.55 -0.26 -3.58
N TYR A 76 -12.45 -0.07 -4.32
CA TYR A 76 -11.32 -0.99 -4.27
C TYR A 76 -10.63 -0.99 -2.90
N THR A 77 -10.67 0.14 -2.20
CA THR A 77 -10.15 0.25 -0.84
C THR A 77 -11.00 -0.53 0.14
N LYS A 78 -12.34 -0.33 0.16
CA LYS A 78 -13.27 -1.12 0.98
C LYS A 78 -13.06 -2.61 0.74
N LYS A 79 -13.07 -3.00 -0.53
CA LYS A 79 -12.84 -4.38 -0.97
C LYS A 79 -11.53 -4.95 -0.43
N ASN A 80 -10.40 -4.25 -0.58
CA ASN A 80 -9.10 -4.74 -0.14
C ASN A 80 -8.91 -4.68 1.38
N MET A 81 -9.58 -3.77 2.08
CA MET A 81 -9.65 -3.73 3.55
C MET A 81 -10.51 -4.85 4.14
N GLY A 82 -11.31 -5.54 3.31
CA GLY A 82 -12.32 -6.48 3.78
C GLY A 82 -13.50 -5.79 4.48
N TRP A 83 -13.77 -4.53 4.11
CA TRP A 83 -14.94 -3.78 4.57
C TRP A 83 -16.15 -4.04 3.68
N ASP A 84 -17.32 -3.74 4.21
CA ASP A 84 -18.57 -3.88 3.49
C ASP A 84 -18.65 -2.90 2.29
N TYR A 85 -19.19 -3.40 1.18
CA TYR A 85 -19.53 -2.63 -0.01
C TYR A 85 -20.80 -3.23 -0.63
N THR A 86 -21.57 -2.42 -1.35
CA THR A 86 -22.86 -2.84 -1.91
C THR A 86 -22.70 -3.58 -3.24
N ALA A 87 -23.78 -4.26 -3.67
CA ALA A 87 -23.82 -4.91 -4.98
C ALA A 87 -23.72 -3.87 -6.12
N GLU A 88 -24.35 -2.71 -5.95
CA GLU A 88 -24.31 -1.59 -6.90
C GLU A 88 -22.91 -1.00 -7.03
N GLU A 89 -22.19 -0.83 -5.90
CA GLU A 89 -20.78 -0.40 -5.93
C GLU A 89 -19.93 -1.40 -6.72
N LYS A 90 -20.13 -2.70 -6.48
CA LYS A 90 -19.41 -3.76 -7.20
C LYS A 90 -19.71 -3.71 -8.70
N GLU A 91 -20.98 -3.67 -9.10
CA GLU A 91 -21.38 -3.62 -10.50
C GLU A 91 -20.81 -2.40 -11.22
N LYS A 92 -20.84 -1.24 -10.56
CA LYS A 92 -20.36 0.02 -11.13
C LYS A 92 -18.84 0.07 -11.26
N TRP A 93 -18.10 -0.44 -10.27
CA TRP A 93 -16.66 -0.14 -10.16
C TRP A 93 -15.73 -1.32 -10.43
N GLN A 94 -16.19 -2.58 -10.30
CA GLN A 94 -15.33 -3.75 -10.49
C GLN A 94 -15.03 -3.98 -11.98
N MET A 95 -13.80 -3.67 -12.39
CA MET A 95 -13.31 -3.88 -13.76
C MET A 95 -11.97 -4.62 -13.76
N ASN A 96 -11.76 -5.53 -14.73
CA ASN A 96 -10.48 -6.24 -14.85
C ASN A 96 -9.31 -5.29 -15.10
N VAL A 97 -9.52 -4.23 -15.88
CA VAL A 97 -8.46 -3.27 -16.25
C VAL A 97 -7.91 -2.51 -15.03
N ARG A 98 -8.67 -2.44 -13.91
CA ARG A 98 -8.29 -1.80 -12.63
C ARG A 98 -7.46 -2.71 -11.71
N GLY A 99 -6.84 -3.75 -12.26
CA GLY A 99 -5.85 -4.60 -11.60
C GLY A 99 -6.24 -6.06 -11.38
N GLY A 100 -7.43 -6.47 -11.83
CA GLY A 100 -7.85 -7.89 -11.86
C GLY A 100 -7.59 -8.64 -10.54
N ALA A 101 -7.18 -9.91 -10.66
CA ALA A 101 -6.86 -10.77 -9.51
C ALA A 101 -5.55 -10.38 -8.81
N GLN A 102 -4.55 -9.89 -9.55
CA GLN A 102 -3.25 -9.47 -9.01
C GLN A 102 -3.34 -8.29 -8.04
N GLY A 103 -4.38 -7.47 -8.17
CA GLY A 103 -4.66 -6.31 -7.32
C GLY A 103 -5.77 -6.52 -6.29
N ASP A 104 -6.24 -7.76 -6.09
CA ASP A 104 -7.19 -8.13 -5.04
C ASP A 104 -6.42 -8.65 -3.82
N TYR A 105 -6.39 -7.85 -2.75
CA TYR A 105 -5.57 -8.10 -1.56
C TYR A 105 -6.39 -8.51 -0.33
N ARG A 106 -7.71 -8.71 -0.50
CA ARG A 106 -8.65 -8.81 0.63
C ARG A 106 -8.39 -9.98 1.57
N ASP A 107 -7.74 -11.03 1.09
CA ASP A 107 -7.72 -12.30 1.78
C ASP A 107 -6.95 -12.20 3.12
N GLY A 108 -7.65 -12.54 4.19
CA GLY A 108 -7.20 -12.40 5.57
C GLY A 108 -6.85 -10.98 6.02
N MET A 109 -7.17 -9.93 5.24
CA MET A 109 -6.66 -8.56 5.50
C MET A 109 -7.00 -8.06 6.90
N GLN A 110 -8.23 -8.22 7.36
CA GLN A 110 -8.65 -7.78 8.70
C GLN A 110 -7.81 -8.43 9.81
N LYS A 111 -7.52 -9.74 9.70
CA LYS A 111 -6.66 -10.46 10.66
C LYS A 111 -5.21 -9.97 10.60
N LYS A 112 -4.69 -9.70 9.41
CA LYS A 112 -3.33 -9.17 9.21
C LYS A 112 -3.18 -7.77 9.84
N ILE A 113 -4.17 -6.90 9.64
CA ILE A 113 -4.23 -5.58 10.27
C ILE A 113 -4.28 -5.71 11.80
N ALA A 114 -5.15 -6.57 12.33
CA ALA A 114 -5.26 -6.80 13.77
C ALA A 114 -3.93 -7.30 14.37
N ASN A 115 -3.24 -8.22 13.70
CA ASN A 115 -1.94 -8.74 14.14
C ASN A 115 -0.87 -7.64 14.19
N VAL A 116 -0.83 -6.72 13.22
CA VAL A 116 0.11 -5.60 13.23
C VAL A 116 -0.20 -4.63 14.36
N ILE A 117 -1.48 -4.30 14.57
CA ILE A 117 -1.90 -3.43 15.68
C ILE A 117 -1.49 -4.05 17.02
N ASP A 118 -1.78 -5.34 17.23
CA ASP A 118 -1.40 -6.07 18.44
C ASP A 118 0.13 -6.08 18.64
N CYS A 119 0.89 -6.38 17.57
CA CYS A 119 2.34 -6.37 17.59
C CYS A 119 2.91 -5.00 17.98
N LEU A 120 2.44 -3.91 17.38
CA LEU A 120 2.97 -2.56 17.66
C LEU A 120 2.49 -1.98 18.98
N ARG A 121 1.32 -2.40 19.47
CA ARG A 121 0.81 -2.02 20.78
C ARG A 121 1.59 -2.72 21.91
N THR A 122 1.88 -4.01 21.74
CA THR A 122 2.59 -4.83 22.73
C THR A 122 4.11 -4.65 22.66
N GLU A 123 4.65 -4.55 21.44
CA GLU A 123 6.07 -4.37 21.16
C GLU A 123 6.29 -3.22 20.16
N PRO A 124 6.22 -1.95 20.60
CA PRO A 124 6.34 -0.78 19.72
C PRO A 124 7.63 -0.69 18.89
N LEU A 125 8.69 -1.40 19.30
CA LEU A 125 9.99 -1.44 18.61
C LEU A 125 10.15 -2.70 17.74
N SER A 126 9.08 -3.47 17.55
CA SER A 126 9.12 -4.72 16.80
C SER A 126 9.44 -4.47 15.33
N LYS A 127 10.31 -5.33 14.79
CA LYS A 127 10.63 -5.41 13.36
C LYS A 127 9.76 -6.45 12.63
N ARG A 128 8.73 -6.97 13.30
CA ARG A 128 7.87 -8.08 12.85
C ARG A 128 6.47 -7.61 12.45
N ALA A 129 6.17 -6.33 12.57
CA ALA A 129 4.91 -5.73 12.18
C ALA A 129 4.82 -5.63 10.65
N VAL A 130 4.45 -6.76 10.02
CA VAL A 130 4.42 -6.93 8.56
C VAL A 130 3.06 -7.48 8.13
N ILE A 131 2.49 -6.89 7.08
CA ILE A 131 1.31 -7.43 6.37
C ILE A 131 1.80 -8.13 5.10
N PRO A 132 1.88 -9.48 5.08
CA PRO A 132 2.11 -10.22 3.86
C PRO A 132 0.81 -10.28 3.03
N ILE A 133 0.90 -9.89 1.77
CA ILE A 133 -0.21 -9.88 0.81
C ILE A 133 -0.39 -11.22 0.06
N PRO A 134 0.67 -11.98 -0.25
CA PRO A 134 0.58 -13.36 -0.71
C PRO A 134 0.62 -14.33 0.48
N PHE A 135 0.18 -15.57 0.25
CA PHE A 135 0.35 -16.71 1.18
C PHE A 135 -0.56 -16.75 2.41
N SER A 136 -1.84 -16.40 2.27
CA SER A 136 -2.81 -16.62 3.35
C SER A 136 -2.98 -18.09 3.73
N THR A 137 -2.84 -19.02 2.77
CA THR A 137 -3.05 -20.46 2.99
C THR A 137 -1.99 -21.36 2.35
N GLU A 138 -1.40 -20.94 1.24
CA GLU A 138 -0.39 -21.70 0.50
C GLU A 138 0.98 -21.03 0.71
N GLY A 139 2.00 -21.81 1.08
CA GLY A 139 3.36 -21.29 1.26
C GLY A 139 4.03 -20.94 -0.07
N SER A 140 5.21 -20.32 -0.01
CA SER A 140 5.98 -19.95 -1.20
C SER A 140 6.41 -21.13 -2.07
N GLU A 141 6.46 -22.34 -1.51
CA GLU A 141 6.79 -23.57 -2.24
C GLU A 141 5.72 -23.98 -3.27
N MET A 142 4.47 -23.58 -3.04
CA MET A 142 3.32 -23.95 -3.88
C MET A 142 2.94 -22.84 -4.87
N ALA A 143 3.73 -21.78 -4.97
CA ALA A 143 3.42 -20.62 -5.80
C ALA A 143 3.40 -20.98 -7.30
N ASP A 144 2.23 -20.87 -7.93
CA ASP A 144 2.08 -20.99 -9.37
C ASP A 144 2.22 -19.62 -10.05
N TRP A 145 3.30 -19.45 -10.84
CA TRP A 145 3.56 -18.21 -11.57
C TRP A 145 2.54 -17.93 -12.70
N THR A 146 1.76 -18.94 -13.10
CA THR A 146 0.70 -18.80 -14.11
C THR A 146 -0.63 -18.34 -13.50
N ASP A 147 -0.84 -18.52 -12.20
CA ASP A 147 -2.02 -18.02 -11.50
C ASP A 147 -1.85 -16.54 -11.12
N GLN A 148 -2.55 -15.67 -11.83
CA GLN A 148 -2.58 -14.23 -11.54
C GLN A 148 -3.08 -13.90 -10.12
N GLY A 149 -3.91 -14.76 -9.53
CA GLY A 149 -4.36 -14.67 -8.15
C GLY A 149 -3.25 -14.84 -7.13
N GLN A 150 -2.24 -15.68 -7.40
CA GLN A 150 -1.10 -15.91 -6.51
C GLN A 150 0.03 -14.88 -6.71
N ASN A 151 0.11 -14.32 -7.91
CA ASN A 151 1.09 -13.31 -8.29
C ASN A 151 0.61 -11.89 -7.93
N LYS A 152 0.32 -11.63 -6.65
CA LYS A 152 -0.06 -10.27 -6.20
C LYS A 152 1.03 -9.25 -6.50
N CYS A 153 0.63 -8.04 -6.92
CA CYS A 153 1.57 -6.94 -7.21
C CYS A 153 2.29 -6.47 -5.94
N CYS A 154 1.53 -6.12 -4.90
CA CYS A 154 2.07 -5.88 -3.56
C CYS A 154 2.45 -7.22 -2.92
N ARG A 155 3.62 -7.28 -2.28
CA ARG A 155 4.09 -8.44 -1.53
C ARG A 155 3.97 -8.19 -0.04
N GLU A 156 4.43 -7.05 0.44
CA GLU A 156 4.49 -6.79 1.88
C GLU A 156 4.32 -5.31 2.19
N LEU A 157 3.70 -5.01 3.34
CA LEU A 157 3.73 -3.70 3.97
C LEU A 157 4.40 -3.85 5.33
N HIS A 158 5.49 -3.12 5.55
CA HIS A 158 6.26 -3.12 6.79
C HIS A 158 5.90 -1.87 7.56
N LEU A 159 5.33 -2.03 8.75
CA LEU A 159 4.85 -0.93 9.58
C LEU A 159 5.76 -0.79 10.81
N TYR A 160 6.15 0.43 11.13
CA TYR A 160 7.07 0.69 12.24
C TYR A 160 6.85 2.08 12.82
N LEU A 161 7.19 2.22 14.10
CA LEU A 161 7.03 3.45 14.86
C LEU A 161 8.35 4.18 14.98
N GLU A 162 8.35 5.42 14.52
CA GLU A 162 9.55 6.24 14.39
C GLU A 162 9.14 7.70 14.53
N ASP A 163 9.88 8.48 15.32
CA ASP A 163 9.60 9.90 15.58
C ASP A 163 8.18 10.21 16.09
N GLY A 164 7.56 9.29 16.83
CA GLY A 164 6.18 9.44 17.31
C GLY A 164 5.11 9.15 16.25
N LYS A 165 5.51 8.68 15.05
CA LYS A 165 4.63 8.45 13.91
C LYS A 165 4.68 7.00 13.44
N LEU A 166 3.58 6.54 12.84
CA LEU A 166 3.52 5.28 12.12
C LEU A 166 4.02 5.49 10.69
N LYS A 167 5.19 4.95 10.37
CA LYS A 167 5.76 4.92 9.03
C LYS A 167 5.52 3.56 8.38
N CYS A 168 5.59 3.51 7.05
CA CYS A 168 5.35 2.28 6.30
C CYS A 168 6.30 2.15 5.11
N THR A 169 6.83 0.95 4.88
CA THR A 169 7.51 0.59 3.63
C THR A 169 6.70 -0.46 2.89
N GLY A 170 6.33 -0.20 1.64
CA GLY A 170 5.64 -1.15 0.78
C GLY A 170 6.57 -1.78 -0.25
N LEU A 171 6.55 -3.10 -0.35
CA LEU A 171 7.28 -3.87 -1.34
C LEU A 171 6.34 -4.35 -2.45
N VAL A 172 6.59 -3.89 -3.66
CA VAL A 172 5.75 -4.15 -4.84
C VAL A 172 6.60 -4.80 -5.92
N ARG A 173 6.32 -6.08 -6.24
CA ARG A 173 7.06 -6.80 -7.30
C ARG A 173 6.83 -6.21 -8.69
N MET A 174 5.66 -5.61 -8.91
CA MET A 174 5.23 -5.03 -10.17
C MET A 174 4.23 -3.91 -9.91
N GLN A 175 4.51 -2.72 -10.43
CA GLN A 175 3.57 -1.60 -10.43
C GLN A 175 3.28 -1.18 -11.85
N ASN A 176 2.00 -1.02 -12.14
CA ASN A 176 1.54 -0.31 -13.32
C ASN A 176 1.26 1.14 -12.91
N ALA A 177 1.88 2.11 -13.57
CA ALA A 177 1.74 3.53 -13.21
C ALA A 177 0.26 3.99 -13.25
N ASN A 178 -0.55 3.54 -14.22
CA ASN A 178 -2.00 3.84 -14.28
C ASN A 178 -2.81 3.26 -13.12
N ILE A 179 -2.34 2.18 -12.48
CA ILE A 179 -3.03 1.50 -11.37
C ILE A 179 -2.48 1.93 -10.02
N MET A 180 -1.39 2.70 -10.00
CA MET A 180 -0.72 3.12 -8.77
C MET A 180 -1.66 3.88 -7.83
N THR A 181 -2.50 4.78 -8.37
CA THR A 181 -3.44 5.61 -7.60
C THR A 181 -4.35 4.78 -6.68
N LYS A 182 -4.85 3.64 -7.18
CA LYS A 182 -5.60 2.65 -6.39
C LYS A 182 -4.77 2.07 -5.25
N ASN A 183 -3.53 1.68 -5.52
CA ASN A 183 -2.66 1.04 -4.52
C ASN A 183 -2.29 2.03 -3.41
N ILE A 184 -1.84 3.25 -3.75
CA ILE A 184 -1.47 4.25 -2.75
C ILE A 184 -2.65 4.72 -1.90
N HIS A 185 -3.85 4.87 -2.50
CA HIS A 185 -5.04 5.22 -1.74
C HIS A 185 -5.42 4.12 -0.73
N PHE A 186 -5.37 2.86 -1.16
CA PHE A 186 -5.57 1.72 -0.28
C PHE A 186 -4.52 1.67 0.85
N PHE A 187 -3.23 1.80 0.53
CA PHE A 187 -2.16 1.74 1.52
C PHE A 187 -2.24 2.91 2.52
N ALA A 188 -2.49 4.13 2.07
CA ALA A 188 -2.67 5.29 2.93
C ALA A 188 -3.88 5.11 3.85
N THR A 189 -4.99 4.55 3.35
CA THR A 189 -6.18 4.24 4.15
C THR A 189 -5.87 3.18 5.21
N LEU A 190 -5.15 2.13 4.85
CA LEU A 190 -4.73 1.08 5.77
C LEU A 190 -3.82 1.63 6.87
N VAL A 191 -2.78 2.38 6.50
CA VAL A 191 -1.82 2.96 7.46
C VAL A 191 -2.52 3.95 8.37
N ASN A 192 -3.39 4.81 7.83
CA ASN A 192 -4.22 5.72 8.63
C ASN A 192 -5.14 4.99 9.60
N HIS A 193 -5.73 3.85 9.20
CA HIS A 193 -6.54 3.03 10.10
C HIS A 193 -5.69 2.47 11.25
N VAL A 194 -4.51 1.89 10.96
CA VAL A 194 -3.59 1.38 12.00
C VAL A 194 -3.09 2.51 12.91
N ALA A 195 -2.74 3.68 12.37
CA ALA A 195 -2.27 4.83 13.15
C ALA A 195 -3.34 5.32 14.14
N LYS A 196 -4.61 5.39 13.70
CA LYS A 196 -5.75 5.73 14.56
C LYS A 196 -5.94 4.72 15.70
N GLU A 197 -5.85 3.43 15.40
CA GLU A 197 -5.97 2.35 16.41
C GLU A 197 -4.82 2.35 17.43
N LEU A 198 -3.66 2.88 17.04
CA LEU A 198 -2.49 3.03 17.89
C LEU A 198 -2.46 4.41 18.59
N GLY A 199 -3.29 5.37 18.19
CA GLY A 199 -3.30 6.72 18.74
C GLY A 199 -2.05 7.54 18.38
N VAL A 200 -1.50 7.33 17.18
CA VAL A 200 -0.31 8.03 16.66
C VAL A 200 -0.61 8.72 15.33
N GLU A 201 0.25 9.64 14.91
CA GLU A 201 0.16 10.26 13.59
C GLU A 201 0.72 9.35 12.49
N VAL A 202 0.25 9.55 11.26
CA VAL A 202 0.85 8.94 10.07
C VAL A 202 2.15 9.68 9.73
N GLY A 203 3.21 8.92 9.48
CA GLY A 203 4.49 9.43 8.97
C GLY A 203 4.64 9.18 7.46
N GLU A 204 5.88 9.19 7.00
CA GLU A 204 6.21 8.94 5.59
C GLU A 204 5.94 7.50 5.14
N TYR A 205 5.82 7.33 3.83
CA TYR A 205 5.73 6.05 3.16
C TYR A 205 6.85 5.84 2.15
N THR A 206 7.53 4.71 2.23
CA THR A 206 8.53 4.30 1.23
C THR A 206 7.93 3.29 0.28
N HIS A 207 7.94 3.60 -1.01
CA HIS A 207 7.38 2.75 -2.07
C HIS A 207 8.49 2.08 -2.86
N TRP A 208 8.62 0.76 -2.69
CA TRP A 208 9.66 -0.02 -3.35
C TRP A 208 9.08 -0.86 -4.48
N ILE A 209 9.51 -0.60 -5.71
CA ILE A 209 8.98 -1.23 -6.92
C ILE A 209 10.09 -1.97 -7.66
N THR A 210 9.99 -3.30 -7.78
CA THR A 210 10.98 -4.08 -8.55
C THR A 210 10.84 -3.85 -10.05
N ASN A 211 9.60 -3.79 -10.55
CA ASN A 211 9.28 -3.65 -11.96
C ASN A 211 8.16 -2.63 -12.15
N LEU A 212 8.41 -1.60 -12.93
CA LEU A 212 7.46 -0.52 -13.15
C LEU A 212 7.14 -0.40 -14.66
N CYS A 213 5.88 -0.68 -15.02
CA CYS A 213 5.32 -0.53 -16.37
C CYS A 213 4.46 0.75 -16.44
N HIS A 214 4.32 1.33 -17.63
CA HIS A 214 3.44 2.49 -17.85
C HIS A 214 1.96 2.14 -17.67
N ASP A 215 1.57 1.04 -18.31
CA ASP A 215 0.20 0.56 -18.41
C ASP A 215 0.17 -0.96 -18.67
N ARG A 216 -1.02 -1.52 -18.96
CA ARG A 216 -1.22 -2.96 -19.12
C ARG A 216 -0.78 -3.51 -20.48
N THR A 217 -0.19 -2.70 -21.35
CA THR A 217 0.33 -3.18 -22.64
C THR A 217 1.62 -3.97 -22.50
N ALA A 218 2.33 -3.84 -21.36
CA ALA A 218 3.50 -4.65 -21.04
C ALA A 218 3.11 -6.11 -20.75
N THR A 219 3.83 -7.08 -21.33
CA THR A 219 3.59 -8.53 -21.17
C THR A 219 3.77 -9.02 -19.72
N SER A 220 4.40 -8.21 -18.86
CA SER A 220 4.61 -8.47 -17.43
C SER A 220 3.52 -7.90 -16.50
N CYS A 221 2.50 -7.28 -17.09
CA CYS A 221 1.27 -6.75 -16.49
C CYS A 221 0.04 -7.58 -16.98
#